data_AF-A0A7Y0Z9M7-F1
#
_entry.id   AF-A0A7Y0Z9M7-F1
#
_cell.length_a   1.000
_cell.length_b   1.000
_cell.length_c   1.000
_cell.angle_alpha   90.00
_cell.angle_beta   90.00
_cell.angle_gamma   90.00
#
_symmetry.space_group_name_H-M   'P 1'
#
loop_
_entity.id
_entity.type
_entity.pdbx_description
1 polymer ?
#
loop_
_entity_poly.entity_id
_entity_poly.type
_entity_poly.pdbx_seq_one_letter_code
_entity_poly.pdbx_strand_id
1 'polypeptide(L)' 'MITPTLCPACGARNDCSLADPRTADQACWCYGVIIDPAVLEALPDELRDKACLCPRCAQVDEQLRNRNAR' A
#
# COMPACT_ATOMS: atom_id res chain seq x y z
N MET A 1 -17.99 -4.55 -1.56
CA MET A 1 -17.40 -4.04 -2.81
C MET A 1 -16.02 -3.50 -2.45
N ILE A 2 -14.94 -3.97 -3.06
CA ILE A 2 -13.58 -3.51 -2.74
C ILE A 2 -13.24 -2.39 -3.71
N THR A 3 -12.86 -1.23 -3.18
CA THR A 3 -12.42 -0.08 -3.99
C THR A 3 -10.91 -0.20 -4.20
N PRO A 4 -10.40 -0.37 -5.43
CA PRO A 4 -8.99 -0.64 -5.69
C PRO A 4 -8.03 0.42 -5.12
N THR A 5 -8.49 1.67 -4.98
CA THR A 5 -7.71 2.82 -4.50
C THR A 5 -7.77 3.02 -2.98
N LEU A 6 -8.50 2.18 -2.24
CA LEU A 6 -8.61 2.25 -0.79
C LEU A 6 -7.87 1.10 -0.10
N CYS A 7 -7.26 1.41 1.03
CA CYS A 7 -6.59 0.48 1.91
C CYS A 7 -7.64 -0.42 2.59
N PRO A 8 -7.58 -1.75 2.43
CA PRO A 8 -8.57 -2.65 3.01
C PRO A 8 -8.52 -2.68 4.54
N ALA A 9 -7.36 -2.35 5.15
CA ALA A 9 -7.18 -2.37 6.59
C ALA A 9 -7.77 -1.15 7.32
N CYS A 10 -7.83 0.02 6.68
CA CYS A 10 -8.27 1.25 7.36
C CYS A 10 -9.22 2.14 6.56
N GLY A 11 -9.56 1.79 5.31
CA GLY A 11 -10.47 2.56 4.46
C GLY A 11 -9.90 3.86 3.89
N ALA A 12 -8.70 4.30 4.30
CA ALA A 12 -8.02 5.45 3.72
C ALA A 12 -7.51 5.16 2.29
N ARG A 13 -7.04 6.18 1.56
CA ARG A 13 -6.36 5.96 0.27
C ARG A 13 -5.14 5.05 0.47
N ASN A 14 -4.93 4.11 -0.45
CA ASN A 14 -3.72 3.27 -0.44
C ASN A 14 -2.52 3.90 -1.16
N ASP A 15 -2.76 5.00 -1.89
CA ASP A 15 -1.78 5.74 -2.69
C ASP A 15 -0.99 4.85 -3.66
N CYS A 16 -1.58 3.72 -4.07
CA CYS A 16 -0.99 2.86 -5.08
C CYS A 16 -1.18 3.48 -6.47
N SER A 17 -0.07 3.81 -7.14
CA SER A 17 -0.10 4.40 -8.49
C SER A 17 -0.75 3.47 -9.51
N LEU A 18 -0.56 2.16 -9.38
CA LEU A 18 -1.12 1.14 -10.26
C LEU A 18 -2.62 0.91 -10.06
N ALA A 19 -3.18 1.30 -8.91
CA ALA A 19 -4.59 1.13 -8.61
C ALA A 19 -5.48 2.25 -9.20
N ASP A 20 -4.86 3.36 -9.63
CA ASP A 20 -5.53 4.48 -10.27
C ASP A 20 -5.11 4.56 -11.75
N PRO A 21 -6.05 4.38 -12.71
CA PRO A 21 -5.74 4.42 -14.14
C PRO A 21 -5.02 5.69 -14.58
N ARG A 22 -5.15 6.80 -13.84
CA ARG A 22 -4.53 8.09 -14.17
C ARG A 22 -3.04 8.15 -13.81
N THR A 23 -2.56 7.22 -13.00
CA THR A 23 -1.17 7.16 -12.51
C THR A 23 -0.53 5.78 -12.75
N ALA A 24 -1.19 4.89 -13.50
CA ALA A 24 -0.76 3.51 -13.66
C ALA A 24 0.56 3.35 -14.44
N ASP A 25 1.04 4.42 -15.07
CA ASP A 25 2.35 4.53 -15.72
C ASP A 25 3.48 4.96 -14.77
N GLN A 26 3.16 5.33 -13.53
CA GLN A 26 4.12 5.80 -12.53
C GLN A 26 4.55 4.67 -11.58
N ALA A 27 5.80 4.74 -11.12
CA ALA A 27 6.29 3.85 -10.07
C ALA A 27 5.48 4.03 -8.78
N CYS A 28 5.12 2.91 -8.14
CA CYS A 28 4.42 2.94 -6.86
C CYS A 28 5.41 3.09 -5.69
N TRP A 29 4.99 3.74 -4.60
CA TRP A 29 5.80 3.86 -3.39
C TRP A 29 6.25 2.50 -2.83
N CYS A 30 5.45 1.44 -3.05
CA CYS A 30 5.71 0.11 -2.50
C CYS A 30 6.93 -0.57 -3.10
N TYR A 31 7.38 -0.15 -4.29
CA TYR A 31 8.57 -0.72 -4.94
C TYR A 31 9.87 -0.33 -4.24
N GLY A 32 9.85 0.73 -3.44
CA GLY A 32 11.03 1.27 -2.76
C GLY A 32 11.09 0.96 -1.26
N VAL A 33 10.31 0.00 -0.78
CA VAL A 33 10.22 -0.36 0.64
C VAL A 33 10.14 -1.87 0.80
N ILE A 34 10.43 -2.35 2.00
CA ILE A 34 10.22 -3.74 2.40
C ILE A 34 8.99 -3.76 3.31
N ILE A 35 7.95 -4.47 2.87
CA ILE A 35 6.76 -4.73 3.67
C ILE A 35 6.96 -6.07 4.37
N ASP A 36 6.87 -6.08 5.70
CA ASP A 36 6.96 -7.31 6.49
C ASP A 36 5.79 -8.24 6.12
N PRO A 37 6.04 -9.50 5.72
CA PRO A 37 4.99 -10.48 5.44
C PRO A 37 3.97 -10.63 6.57
N ALA A 38 4.38 -10.49 7.83
CA ALA A 38 3.48 -10.57 8.97
C ALA A 38 2.38 -9.50 8.94
N VAL A 39 2.64 -8.33 8.34
CA VAL A 39 1.64 -7.27 8.15
C VAL A 39 0.56 -7.70 7.16
N LEU A 40 0.95 -8.43 6.11
CA LEU A 40 0.01 -8.96 5.11
C LEU A 40 -0.79 -10.13 5.68
N GLU A 41 -0.14 -11.02 6.44
CA GLU A 41 -0.77 -12.16 7.10
C GLU A 41 -1.78 -11.74 8.18
N ALA A 42 -1.56 -10.59 8.84
CA ALA A 42 -2.48 -10.03 9.82
C ALA A 42 -3.81 -9.53 9.23
N LEU A 43 -3.91 -9.40 7.90
CA LEU A 43 -5.18 -9.02 7.26
C LEU A 43 -6.17 -10.19 7.29
N PRO A 44 -7.48 -9.95 7.47
CA PRO A 44 -8.51 -10.95 7.23
C PRO A 44 -8.37 -11.59 5.85
N ASP A 45 -8.61 -12.90 5.77
CA ASP A 45 -8.49 -13.72 4.56
C ASP A 45 -9.25 -13.12 3.38
N GLU A 46 -10.43 -12.55 3.62
CA GLU A 46 -11.28 -11.97 2.58
C GLU A 46 -10.69 -10.67 1.98
N LEU A 47 -9.75 -10.04 2.69
CA LEU A 47 -9.10 -8.79 2.31
C LEU A 47 -7.72 -8.98 1.68
N ARG A 48 -7.10 -10.15 1.85
CA ARG A 48 -5.79 -10.48 1.25
C ARG A 48 -5.90 -10.59 -0.28
N ASP A 49 -4.87 -10.09 -0.96
CA ASP A 49 -4.76 -10.07 -2.43
C ASP A 49 -5.88 -9.33 -3.18
N LYS A 50 -6.61 -8.42 -2.51
CA LYS A 50 -7.71 -7.66 -3.13
C LYS A 50 -7.39 -6.20 -3.44
N ALA A 51 -6.61 -5.55 -2.60
CA ALA A 51 -6.22 -4.15 -2.74
C ALA A 51 -4.90 -3.89 -1.98
N CYS A 52 -4.16 -2.85 -2.38
CA CYS A 52 -2.92 -2.47 -1.71
C CYS A 52 -3.20 -1.86 -0.33
N LEU A 53 -2.30 -2.09 0.62
CA LEU A 53 -2.26 -1.34 1.88
C LEU A 53 -1.81 0.10 1.63
N CYS A 54 -2.12 1.03 2.54
CA CYS A 54 -1.49 2.34 2.57
C CYS A 54 -0.14 2.27 3.30
N PRO A 55 0.79 3.23 3.12
CA PRO A 55 2.09 3.26 3.79
C PRO A 55 2.03 3.05 5.31
N ARG A 56 1.05 3.67 5.96
CA ARG A 56 0.81 3.55 7.40
C ARG A 56 0.46 2.12 7.80
N CYS A 57 -0.47 1.49 7.08
CA CYS A 57 -0.88 0.11 7.38
C CYS A 57 0.18 -0.92 6.97
N ALA A 58 0.99 -0.60 5.96
CA ALA A 58 2.17 -1.39 5.58
C ALA A 58 3.36 -1.18 6.55
N GLN A 59 3.26 -0.24 7.50
CA GLN A 59 4.28 0.08 8.51
C GLN A 59 5.63 0.52 7.92
N VAL A 60 5.61 1.25 6.80
CA VAL A 60 6.82 1.67 6.07
C VAL A 60 7.09 3.18 6.10
N ASP A 61 6.34 3.97 6.88
CA ASP A 61 6.44 5.43 6.87
C ASP A 61 7.87 5.94 7.14
N GLU A 62 8.63 5.25 8.00
CA GLU A 62 10.03 5.58 8.25
C GLU A 62 10.93 5.32 7.03
N GLN A 63 10.75 4.18 6.36
CA GLN A 63 11.49 3.85 5.13
C GLN A 63 11.22 4.89 4.04
N LEU A 64 9.96 5.31 3.89
CA LEU A 64 9.57 6.33 2.92
C LEU A 64 10.20 7.70 3.22
N ARG A 65 10.23 8.12 4.50
CA ARG A 65 10.89 9.36 4.91
C ARG A 65 12.38 9.33 4.61
N ASN A 66 13.06 8.24 4.97
CA ASN A 66 14.49 8.08 4.74
C ASN A 66 14.85 8.09 3.25
N ARG A 67 13.99 7.51 2.40
CA ARG A 67 14.19 7.55 0.94
C ARG A 67 14.00 8.95 0.37
N ASN A 68 12.95 9.67 0.78
CA ASN A 68 12.65 11.00 0.23
C ASN A 68 13.63 12.10 0.71
N ALA A 69 14.39 11.84 1.78
CA ALA A 69 15.42 12.73 2.29
C ALA A 69 16.77 12.61 1.54
N ARG A 70 16.89 11.66 0.61
CA ARG A 70 18.11 11.34 -0.15
C ARG A 70 18.00 11.83 -1.58
#